data_AF-A0A6N9V7K6-F1
#
_entry.id   AF-A0A6N9V7K6-F1
#
_cell.length_a   1.000
_cell.length_b   1.000
_cell.length_c   1.000
_cell.angle_alpha   90.00
_cell.angle_beta   90.00
_cell.angle_gamma   90.00
#
_symmetry.space_group_name_H-M   'P 1'
#
loop_
_entity.id
_entity.type
_entity.pdbx_description
1 polymer ?
#
loop_
_entity_poly.entity_id
_entity_poly.type
_entity_poly.pdbx_seq_one_letter_code
_entity_poly.pdbx_strand_id
1 'polypeptide(L)'
;MLWREGHQAVLRHADAIGLAPGTDWREATSGTNGLGTPLVARRPVQVFSAEHFVRTHHRWTCSGAPITDPRDGRLLGVVDVSGLLDTLHPAMLKLVESVAKLAEAELRARHLRSLERLRSVSAPLLARIGGRAVAVDETGWVAAVTGMAPVDRLPLPRRL
;
A
#
# COMPACT_ATOMS: atom_id res chain seq x y z
N MET A 1 -6.44 10.54 5.02
CA MET A 1 -5.23 10.29 5.81
C MET A 1 -5.58 9.38 6.98
N LEU A 2 -4.89 8.25 7.13
CA LEU A 2 -5.16 7.30 8.22
C LEU A 2 -4.31 7.55 9.47
N TRP A 3 -3.09 8.03 9.27
CA TRP A 3 -2.11 8.26 10.34
C TRP A 3 -1.03 9.24 9.86
N ARG A 4 -0.34 9.88 10.81
CA ARG A 4 0.84 10.73 10.58
C ARG A 4 1.72 10.74 11.82
N GLU A 5 3.01 10.98 11.65
CA GLU A 5 3.98 11.22 12.71
C GLU A 5 5.03 12.22 12.24
N GLY A 6 5.64 12.96 13.17
CA GLY A 6 6.70 13.92 12.85
C GLY A 6 6.99 14.88 13.99
N HIS A 7 7.86 15.85 13.71
CA HIS A 7 8.25 16.87 14.67
C HIS A 7 7.04 17.74 15.07
N GLN A 8 6.83 17.98 16.37
CA GLN A 8 5.63 18.68 16.88
C GLN A 8 5.39 20.04 16.23
N ALA A 9 6.44 20.80 15.93
CA ALA A 9 6.30 22.09 15.25
C ALA A 9 5.73 21.95 13.84
N VAL A 10 6.13 20.91 13.09
CA VAL A 10 5.62 20.63 11.74
C VAL A 10 4.18 20.14 11.82
N LEU A 11 3.86 19.27 12.79
CA LEU A 11 2.49 18.80 13.01
C LEU A 11 1.51 19.96 13.30
N ARG A 12 1.92 20.98 14.07
CA ARG A 12 1.10 22.19 14.27
C ARG A 12 0.85 22.96 12.97
N HIS A 13 1.84 23.05 12.09
CA HIS A 13 1.63 23.64 10.77
C HIS A 13 0.70 22.78 9.92
N ALA A 14 0.84 21.45 9.99
CA ALA A 14 0.00 20.49 9.27
C ALA A 14 -1.47 20.61 9.70
N ASP A 15 -1.73 20.83 10.99
CA ASP A 15 -3.08 21.08 11.52
C ASP A 15 -3.74 22.29 10.89
N ALA A 16 -3.00 23.37 10.69
CA ALA A 16 -3.51 24.61 10.08
C ALA A 16 -3.99 24.44 8.63
N ILE A 17 -3.57 23.37 7.94
CA ILE A 17 -4.00 23.04 6.58
C ILE A 17 -4.88 21.78 6.51
N GLY A 18 -5.30 21.25 7.66
CA GLY A 18 -6.11 20.02 7.71
C GLY A 18 -5.36 18.76 7.31
N LEU A 19 -4.02 18.75 7.37
CA LEU A 19 -3.20 17.57 7.10
C LEU A 19 -3.19 16.65 8.34
N ALA A 20 -4.35 16.16 8.75
CA ALA A 20 -4.60 15.42 9.99
C ALA A 20 -5.31 14.08 9.75
N PRO A 21 -5.22 13.10 10.68
CA PRO A 21 -5.94 11.84 10.56
C PRO A 21 -7.45 12.04 10.36
N GLY A 22 -8.06 11.20 9.52
CA GLY A 22 -9.49 11.27 9.17
C GLY A 22 -9.82 12.21 8.01
N THR A 23 -8.90 13.09 7.59
CA THR A 23 -9.16 14.03 6.49
C THR A 23 -9.05 13.38 5.11
N ASP A 24 -9.88 13.81 4.16
CA ASP A 24 -9.84 13.31 2.79
C ASP A 24 -8.89 14.16 1.94
N TRP A 25 -7.83 13.52 1.45
CA TRP A 25 -6.78 14.13 0.62
C TRP A 25 -6.76 13.59 -0.81
N ARG A 26 -7.80 12.86 -1.22
CA ARG A 26 -7.93 12.39 -2.60
C ARG A 26 -7.85 13.60 -3.54
N GLU A 27 -7.21 13.42 -4.69
CA GLU A 27 -7.05 14.51 -5.67
C GLU A 27 -8.40 15.07 -6.14
N ALA A 28 -9.43 14.23 -6.22
CA ALA A 28 -10.79 14.67 -6.53
C ALA A 28 -11.42 15.61 -5.48
N THR A 29 -10.94 15.57 -4.24
CA THR A 29 -11.46 16.37 -3.11
C THR A 29 -10.58 17.59 -2.84
N SER A 30 -9.25 17.43 -2.92
CA SER A 30 -8.27 18.44 -2.49
C SER A 30 -7.41 19.01 -3.64
N GLY A 31 -7.71 18.64 -4.89
CA GLY A 31 -6.89 18.94 -6.06
C GLY A 31 -5.51 18.31 -6.00
N THR A 32 -4.61 18.71 -6.89
CA THR A 32 -3.23 18.20 -6.96
C THR A 32 -2.52 18.38 -5.62
N ASN A 33 -2.02 17.27 -5.07
CA ASN A 33 -1.33 17.21 -3.77
C ASN A 33 -0.50 15.93 -3.63
N GLY A 34 0.48 15.90 -2.72
CA GLY A 34 1.39 14.76 -2.57
C GLY A 34 0.79 13.47 -2.01
N LEU A 35 -0.42 13.48 -1.45
CA LEU A 35 -1.07 12.29 -0.89
C LEU A 35 -2.05 11.64 -1.87
N GLY A 36 -2.86 12.47 -2.53
CA GLY A 36 -3.89 12.06 -3.47
C GLY A 36 -3.36 11.81 -4.88
N THR A 37 -2.48 12.66 -5.38
CA THR A 37 -1.98 12.57 -6.76
C THR A 37 -1.22 11.27 -7.04
N PRO A 38 -0.38 10.71 -6.13
CA PRO A 38 0.23 9.40 -6.39
C PRO A 38 -0.78 8.25 -6.52
N LEU A 39 -1.97 8.35 -5.89
CA LEU A 39 -3.03 7.33 -6.04
C LEU A 39 -3.58 7.33 -7.48
N VAL A 40 -3.78 8.51 -8.05
CA VAL A 40 -4.29 8.69 -9.42
C VAL A 40 -3.20 8.34 -10.43
N ALA A 41 -1.99 8.87 -10.24
CA ALA A 41 -0.87 8.69 -11.16
C ALA A 41 -0.26 7.29 -11.12
N ARG A 42 -0.52 6.50 -10.06
CA ARG A 42 0.05 5.16 -9.81
C ARG A 42 1.57 5.11 -9.92
N ARG A 43 2.22 6.19 -9.52
CA ARG A 43 3.68 6.33 -9.47
C ARG A 43 4.07 7.30 -8.35
N PRO A 44 5.32 7.27 -7.89
CA PRO A 44 5.83 8.30 -7.00
C PRO A 44 5.68 9.69 -7.63
N VAL A 45 5.20 10.65 -6.86
CA VAL A 45 4.99 12.05 -7.25
C VAL A 45 5.57 12.95 -6.18
N GLN A 46 6.23 14.02 -6.62
CA GLN A 46 6.60 15.14 -5.77
C GLN A 46 5.79 16.35 -6.21
N VAL A 47 5.24 17.09 -5.24
CA VAL A 47 4.47 18.31 -5.46
C VAL A 47 5.11 19.43 -4.65
N PHE A 48 5.53 20.48 -5.34
CA PHE A 48 6.24 21.62 -4.78
C PHE A 48 5.34 22.84 -4.73
N SER A 49 5.21 23.46 -3.56
CA SER A 49 4.67 24.82 -3.41
C SER A 49 3.41 25.06 -4.25
N ALA A 50 3.47 25.93 -5.27
CA ALA A 50 2.37 26.31 -6.15
C ALA A 50 1.84 25.20 -7.08
N GLU A 51 2.53 24.06 -7.18
CA GLU A 51 1.99 22.85 -7.84
C GLU A 51 0.84 22.25 -7.04
N HIS A 52 0.73 22.55 -5.74
CA HIS A 52 -0.49 22.25 -5.00
C HIS A 52 -1.63 23.12 -5.54
N PHE A 53 -2.75 22.46 -5.85
CA PHE A 53 -3.94 23.15 -6.33
C PHE A 53 -4.46 24.18 -5.30
N VAL A 54 -4.44 23.81 -4.01
CA VAL A 54 -4.92 24.65 -2.91
C VAL A 54 -3.83 25.61 -2.44
N ARG A 55 -4.14 26.91 -2.45
CA ARG A 55 -3.19 27.99 -2.09
C ARG A 55 -2.62 27.91 -0.67
N THR A 56 -3.40 27.46 0.30
CA THR A 56 -2.92 27.33 1.69
C THR A 56 -1.79 26.29 1.82
N HIS A 57 -1.62 25.41 0.82
CA HIS A 57 -0.55 24.40 0.80
C HIS A 57 0.73 24.90 0.13
N HIS A 58 0.78 26.13 -0.41
CA HIS A 58 1.93 26.61 -1.19
C HIS A 58 3.23 26.77 -0.38
N ARG A 59 3.16 26.70 0.95
CA ARG A 59 4.36 26.65 1.82
C ARG A 59 4.95 25.24 1.96
N TRP A 60 4.28 24.23 1.43
CA TRP A 60 4.62 22.82 1.62
C TRP A 60 5.29 22.22 0.38
N THR A 61 6.08 21.20 0.65
CA THR A 61 6.56 20.24 -0.33
C THR A 61 6.14 18.85 0.15
N CYS A 62 5.64 18.03 -0.76
CA CYS A 62 5.16 16.69 -0.46
C CYS A 62 5.78 15.69 -1.44
N SER A 63 6.18 14.54 -0.95
CA SER A 63 6.67 13.42 -1.76
C SER A 63 5.90 12.18 -1.37
N GLY A 64 5.06 11.69 -2.28
CA GLY A 64 4.23 10.52 -2.05
C GLY A 64 4.54 9.39 -3.01
N ALA A 65 4.46 8.15 -2.52
CA ALA A 65 4.58 6.94 -3.31
C ALA A 65 3.41 5.98 -3.02
N PRO A 66 2.75 5.44 -4.06
CA PRO A 66 1.68 4.47 -3.87
C PRO A 66 2.23 3.15 -3.37
N ILE A 67 1.44 2.46 -2.54
CA ILE A 67 1.67 1.09 -2.10
C ILE A 67 0.62 0.21 -2.78
N THR A 68 1.07 -0.83 -3.46
CA THR A 68 0.23 -1.81 -4.14
C THR A 68 0.34 -3.17 -3.48
N ASP A 69 -0.74 -3.94 -3.56
CA ASP A 69 -0.76 -5.29 -3.07
C ASP A 69 0.10 -6.16 -4.01
N PRO A 70 1.18 -6.78 -3.51
CA PRO A 70 2.08 -7.57 -4.34
C PRO A 70 1.44 -8.82 -4.95
N ARG A 71 0.23 -9.19 -4.51
CA ARG A 71 -0.51 -10.38 -4.94
C ARG A 71 -1.34 -10.12 -6.19
N ASP A 72 -2.04 -9.00 -6.25
CA ASP A 72 -3.01 -8.70 -7.31
C ASP A 72 -2.85 -7.31 -7.94
N GLY A 73 -1.86 -6.53 -7.49
CA GLY A 73 -1.59 -5.17 -7.98
C GLY A 73 -2.61 -4.13 -7.51
N ARG A 74 -3.53 -4.50 -6.60
CA ARG A 74 -4.53 -3.57 -6.08
C ARG A 74 -3.86 -2.44 -5.30
N LEU A 75 -4.26 -1.20 -5.56
CA LEU A 75 -3.79 -0.05 -4.80
C LEU A 75 -4.27 -0.12 -3.34
N LEU A 76 -3.33 -0.06 -2.40
CA LEU A 76 -3.60 -0.14 -0.96
C LEU A 76 -3.61 1.24 -0.28
N GLY A 77 -2.76 2.16 -0.77
CA GLY A 77 -2.64 3.50 -0.19
C GLY A 77 -1.40 4.22 -0.68
N VAL A 78 -0.98 5.24 0.06
CA VAL A 78 0.22 6.05 -0.21
C VAL A 78 1.01 6.23 1.09
N VAL A 79 2.33 6.15 0.98
CA VAL A 79 3.25 6.72 1.97
C VAL A 79 3.71 8.08 1.46
N ASP A 80 3.69 9.09 2.32
CA ASP A 80 4.07 10.46 1.99
C ASP A 80 5.01 11.02 3.06
N VAL A 81 5.93 11.88 2.61
CA VAL A 81 6.69 12.78 3.48
C VAL A 81 6.37 14.21 3.07
N SER A 82 5.82 14.95 4.03
CA SER A 82 5.43 16.35 3.88
C SER A 82 6.28 17.24 4.79
N GLY A 83 6.73 18.36 4.26
CA GLY A 83 7.51 19.36 5.01
C GLY A 83 7.30 20.76 4.47
N LEU A 84 7.80 21.75 5.20
CA LEU A 84 7.88 23.11 4.70
C LEU A 84 8.90 23.19 3.56
N LEU A 85 8.71 24.10 2.61
CA LEU A 85 9.51 24.20 1.39
C LEU A 85 11.02 24.35 1.66
N ASP A 86 11.38 25.04 2.75
CA ASP A 86 12.76 25.23 3.20
C ASP A 86 13.43 23.96 3.76
N THR A 87 12.64 22.92 4.06
CA THR A 87 13.12 21.60 4.50
C THR A 87 13.26 20.59 3.36
N LEU A 88 13.05 21.02 2.11
CA LEU A 88 13.13 20.15 0.94
C LEU A 88 14.51 19.51 0.81
N HIS A 89 14.52 18.18 0.68
CA HIS A 89 15.71 17.44 0.30
C HIS A 89 15.47 16.66 -1.00
N PRO A 90 16.35 16.72 -2.02
CA PRO A 90 16.15 16.05 -3.31
C PRO A 90 15.94 14.52 -3.22
N ALA A 91 16.49 13.91 -2.18
CA ALA A 91 16.34 12.46 -1.94
C ALA A 91 14.95 12.04 -1.43
N MET A 92 14.05 12.97 -1.08
CA MET A 92 12.76 12.62 -0.45
C MET A 92 11.90 11.73 -1.34
N LEU A 93 11.83 11.99 -2.65
CA LEU A 93 11.05 11.16 -3.56
C LEU A 93 11.57 9.71 -3.63
N LYS A 94 12.89 9.53 -3.65
CA LYS A 94 13.53 8.20 -3.67
C LYS A 94 13.40 7.48 -2.33
N LEU A 95 13.44 8.23 -1.23
CA LEU A 95 13.20 7.68 0.10
C LEU A 95 11.78 7.10 0.19
N VAL A 96 10.75 7.88 -0.15
CA VAL A 96 9.35 7.39 -0.06
C VAL A 96 9.06 6.25 -1.03
N GLU A 97 9.66 6.27 -2.23
CA GLU A 97 9.61 5.15 -3.17
C GLU A 97 10.20 3.88 -2.56
N SER A 98 11.33 3.99 -1.85
CA SER A 98 11.99 2.86 -1.21
C SER A 98 11.19 2.31 -0.02
N VAL A 99 10.58 3.20 0.78
CA VAL A 99 9.69 2.82 1.88
C VAL A 99 8.44 2.11 1.36
N ALA A 100 7.84 2.59 0.26
CA ALA A 100 6.71 1.92 -0.38
C ALA A 100 7.10 0.49 -0.81
N LYS A 101 8.22 0.33 -1.52
CA LYS A 101 8.72 -1.00 -1.93
C LYS A 101 9.02 -1.92 -0.76
N LEU A 102 9.54 -1.39 0.35
CA LEU A 102 9.77 -2.17 1.57
C LEU A 102 8.45 -2.65 2.19
N ALA A 103 7.43 -1.80 2.24
CA ALA A 103 6.10 -2.18 2.71
C ALA A 103 5.48 -3.29 1.83
N GLU A 104 5.58 -3.17 0.50
CA GLU A 104 5.13 -4.19 -0.45
C GLU A 104 5.89 -5.52 -0.26
N ALA A 105 7.20 -5.46 -0.04
CA ALA A 105 8.01 -6.64 0.24
C ALA A 105 7.59 -7.35 1.54
N GLU A 106 7.30 -6.60 2.60
CA GLU A 106 6.81 -7.17 3.86
C GLU A 106 5.39 -7.77 3.71
N LEU A 107 4.50 -7.13 2.94
CA LEU A 107 3.19 -7.71 2.60
C LEU A 107 3.32 -9.05 1.87
N ARG A 108 4.24 -9.14 0.90
CA ARG A 108 4.55 -10.39 0.19
C ARG A 108 5.09 -11.44 1.16
N ALA A 109 6.03 -11.06 2.02
CA ALA A 109 6.63 -11.98 2.98
C ALA A 109 5.60 -12.52 3.99
N ARG A 110 4.69 -11.67 4.49
CA ARG A 110 3.57 -12.09 5.36
C ARG A 110 2.66 -13.09 4.67
N HIS A 111 2.30 -12.84 3.42
CA HIS A 111 1.45 -13.73 2.65
C HIS A 111 2.12 -15.11 2.43
N LEU A 112 3.40 -15.13 2.03
CA LEU A 112 4.14 -16.39 1.88
C LEU A 112 4.24 -17.18 3.19
N ARG A 113 4.47 -16.51 4.33
CA ARG A 113 4.46 -17.15 5.67
C ARG A 113 3.08 -17.72 6.02
N SER A 114 2.00 -17.04 5.62
CA SER A 114 0.63 -17.52 5.83
C SER A 114 0.33 -18.75 4.97
N LEU A 115 0.71 -18.73 3.69
CA LEU A 115 0.57 -19.88 2.78
C LEU A 115 1.37 -21.09 3.26
N GLU A 116 2.60 -20.87 3.74
CA GLU A 116 3.41 -21.96 4.26
C GLU A 116 2.79 -22.60 5.51
N ARG A 117 2.22 -21.78 6.41
CA ARG A 117 1.47 -22.29 7.56
C ARG A 117 0.22 -23.07 7.15
N LEU A 118 -0.49 -22.62 6.11
CA LEU A 118 -1.61 -23.38 5.57
C LEU A 118 -1.14 -24.70 4.96
N ARG A 119 -0.03 -24.69 4.22
CA ARG A 119 0.59 -25.88 3.62
C ARG A 119 1.00 -26.90 4.67
N SER A 120 1.63 -26.47 5.77
CA SER A 120 2.10 -27.37 6.83
C SER A 120 0.97 -28.16 7.49
N VAL A 121 -0.23 -27.59 7.56
CA VAL A 121 -1.42 -28.26 8.11
C VAL A 121 -2.19 -29.04 7.04
N SER A 122 -2.34 -28.49 5.84
CA SER A 122 -3.19 -29.06 4.80
C SER A 122 -2.54 -30.19 4.00
N ALA A 123 -1.23 -30.13 3.72
CA ALA A 123 -0.56 -31.14 2.89
C ALA A 123 -0.66 -32.57 3.46
N PRO A 124 -0.46 -32.81 4.77
CA PRO A 124 -0.65 -34.15 5.34
C PRO A 124 -2.10 -34.64 5.28
N LEU A 125 -3.08 -33.72 5.34
CA LEU A 125 -4.49 -34.06 5.23
C LEU A 125 -4.86 -34.42 3.79
N LEU A 126 -4.42 -33.62 2.82
CA LEU A 126 -4.63 -33.88 1.39
C LEU A 126 -3.99 -35.20 0.95
N ALA A 127 -2.82 -35.56 1.47
CA ALA A 127 -2.16 -36.83 1.17
C ALA A 127 -3.01 -38.06 1.55
N ARG A 128 -3.96 -37.91 2.48
CA ARG A 128 -4.89 -38.95 2.92
C ARG A 128 -6.21 -38.94 2.15
N ILE A 129 -6.48 -37.87 1.40
CA ILE A 129 -7.67 -37.74 0.57
C ILE A 129 -7.35 -38.41 -0.78
N GLY A 130 -8.08 -39.48 -1.10
CA GLY A 130 -8.04 -40.06 -2.44
C GLY A 130 -8.64 -39.12 -3.48
N GLY A 131 -8.13 -39.15 -4.72
CA GLY A 131 -8.63 -38.31 -5.81
C GLY A 131 -8.00 -36.92 -5.85
N ARG A 132 -8.76 -35.93 -6.34
CA ARG A 132 -8.29 -34.56 -6.58
C ARG A 132 -8.74 -33.64 -5.45
N ALA A 133 -7.81 -32.95 -4.81
CA ALA A 133 -8.13 -31.92 -3.83
C ALA A 133 -7.04 -30.84 -3.77
N VAL A 134 -7.43 -29.67 -3.27
CA VAL A 134 -6.59 -28.47 -3.18
C VAL A 134 -6.91 -27.70 -1.92
N ALA A 135 -5.88 -27.15 -1.28
CA ALA A 135 -6.00 -26.20 -0.18
C ALA A 135 -5.55 -24.82 -0.65
N VAL A 136 -6.38 -23.82 -0.39
CA VAL A 136 -6.19 -22.44 -0.83
C VAL A 136 -6.41 -21.47 0.33
N ASP A 137 -5.76 -20.31 0.27
CA ASP A 137 -6.09 -19.21 1.17
C ASP A 137 -7.43 -18.55 0.82
N GLU A 138 -7.85 -17.55 1.61
CA GLU A 138 -9.12 -16.85 1.43
C GLU A 138 -9.25 -16.06 0.11
N THR A 139 -8.14 -15.89 -0.63
CA THR A 139 -8.08 -15.19 -1.92
C THR A 139 -7.75 -16.12 -3.10
N GLY A 140 -7.67 -17.43 -2.84
CA GLY A 140 -7.50 -18.48 -3.82
C GLY A 140 -6.06 -18.89 -4.10
N TRP A 141 -5.07 -18.37 -3.37
CA TRP A 141 -3.67 -18.80 -3.55
C TRP A 141 -3.48 -20.21 -3.03
N VAL A 142 -2.84 -21.05 -3.84
CA VAL A 142 -2.71 -22.48 -3.53
C VAL A 142 -1.59 -22.72 -2.53
N ALA A 143 -1.96 -23.38 -1.43
CA ALA A 143 -1.01 -23.89 -0.45
C ALA A 143 -0.59 -25.33 -0.77
N ALA A 144 -1.52 -26.22 -1.10
CA ALA A 144 -1.21 -27.62 -1.37
C ALA A 144 -2.22 -28.25 -2.36
N VAL A 145 -1.79 -29.29 -3.09
CA VAL A 145 -2.63 -30.05 -4.03
C VAL A 145 -2.39 -31.56 -3.86
N THR A 146 -3.38 -32.38 -4.23
CA THR A 146 -3.26 -33.84 -4.40
C THR A 146 -4.04 -34.28 -5.63
N GLY A 147 -3.54 -35.30 -6.34
CA GLY A 147 -4.19 -35.89 -7.53
C GLY A 147 -4.36 -34.97 -8.74
N MET A 148 -3.77 -33.77 -8.72
CA MET A 148 -3.84 -32.78 -9.79
C MET A 148 -2.52 -32.01 -9.94
N ALA A 149 -2.34 -31.37 -11.10
CA ALA A 149 -1.18 -30.52 -11.35
C ALA A 149 -1.19 -29.29 -10.41
N PRO A 150 -0.02 -28.84 -9.92
CA PRO A 150 0.10 -27.59 -9.19
C PRO A 150 -0.37 -26.39 -10.04
N VAL A 151 -1.08 -25.47 -9.40
CA VAL A 151 -1.48 -24.18 -9.97
C VAL A 151 -1.23 -23.10 -8.93
N ASP A 152 -0.91 -21.87 -9.35
CA ASP A 152 -0.56 -20.80 -8.40
C ASP A 152 -1.79 -20.26 -7.67
N ARG A 153 -2.91 -20.12 -8.38
CA ARG A 153 -4.14 -19.52 -7.87
C ARG A 153 -5.37 -20.15 -8.51
N LEU A 154 -6.43 -20.29 -7.71
CA LEU A 154 -7.75 -20.71 -8.15
C LEU A 154 -8.78 -19.60 -7.89
N PRO A 155 -9.72 -19.35 -8.83
CA PRO A 155 -10.84 -18.47 -8.56
C PRO A 155 -11.77 -19.13 -7.52
N LEU A 156 -12.07 -18.41 -6.45
CA LEU A 156 -13.01 -18.89 -5.43
C LEU A 156 -14.46 -18.52 -5.80
N PRO A 157 -15.45 -19.35 -5.43
CA PRO A 157 -16.85 -18.97 -5.53
C PRO A 157 -17.09 -17.68 -4.73
N ARG A 158 -18.03 -16.83 -5.19
CA ARG A 158 -18.49 -15.72 -4.37
C ARG A 158 -19.09 -16.31 -3.09
N ARG A 159 -18.68 -15.79 -1.92
CA ARG A 159 -19.28 -16.19 -0.64
C ARG A 159 -20.80 -15.94 -0.74
N LEU A 160 -21.60 -16.97 -0.46
CA LEU A 160 -23.06 -16.91 -0.37
C LEU A 160 -23.49 -16.00 0.78
#